data_AF-A0A959UTN9-F1
#
_entry.id   AF-A0A959UTN9-F1
#
_cell.length_a   1.000
_cell.length_b   1.000
_cell.length_c   1.000
_cell.angle_alpha   90.00
_cell.angle_beta   90.00
_cell.angle_gamma   90.00
#
_symmetry.space_group_name_H-M   'P 1'
#
loop_
_entity.id
_entity.type
_entity.pdbx_description
1 polymer ?
#
loop_
_entity_poly.entity_id
_entity_poly.type
_entity_poly.pdbx_seq_one_letter_code
_entity_poly.pdbx_strand_id
1 'polypeptide(L)'
;PVFPLYLYPAINQQTSTLQHGIQPNLDVKLVEQLAKDVGLTYSFKPEALFEHGRGNVLLPLDVLDYCYAVLHSPAYREKYKEFLKSDFPRIPYPKDLAIPGQARNDIGKKAEQFRALVKLGARLRKLHLLEAEDIDQYITTYPKPGDNTVTRKMTKASIGWERTPAPNGSVIPGPDPESRKASDEIPGRARNDKNRSGEPLGRVWINDEQYFDGVPEATWEFYIGGYQPAQKWLKDRRDRQLSFDDIRHYQRIIKALTETQKVMEEVDGVGVV
;
A
#
# COMPACT_ATOMS: atom_id res chain seq x y z
N PRO A 1 -0.05 -18.86 6.56
CA PRO A 1 -0.01 -18.68 8.03
C PRO A 1 -0.33 -17.22 8.36
N VAL A 2 -0.99 -16.95 9.48
CA VAL A 2 -1.27 -15.59 9.97
C VAL A 2 -0.36 -15.33 11.17
N PHE A 3 0.28 -14.16 11.21
CA PHE A 3 1.17 -13.75 12.31
C PHE A 3 0.48 -12.63 13.11
N PRO A 4 -0.37 -12.97 14.10
CA PRO A 4 -1.06 -11.95 14.89
C PRO A 4 -0.05 -11.18 15.73
N LEU A 5 -0.19 -9.85 15.83
CA LEU A 5 0.64 -9.02 16.72
C LEU A 5 0.31 -9.25 18.20
N TYR A 6 -0.95 -9.56 18.52
CA TYR A 6 -1.41 -9.76 19.89
C TYR A 6 -2.12 -11.11 20.05
N LEU A 7 -1.94 -11.73 21.21
CA LEU A 7 -2.63 -12.95 21.63
C LEU A 7 -3.69 -12.62 22.69
N TYR A 8 -4.78 -13.38 22.66
CA TYR A 8 -5.92 -13.26 23.57
C TYR A 8 -6.09 -14.58 24.34
N PRO A 9 -5.26 -14.84 25.36
CA PRO A 9 -5.38 -16.06 26.15
C PRO A 9 -6.70 -16.09 26.92
N ALA A 10 -7.35 -17.26 26.98
CA ALA A 10 -8.59 -17.45 27.71
C ALA A 10 -8.37 -17.29 29.23
N ILE A 11 -9.33 -16.67 29.91
CA ILE A 11 -9.33 -16.52 31.36
C ILE A 11 -9.81 -17.83 31.98
N ASN A 12 -8.94 -18.56 32.68
CA ASN A 12 -9.34 -19.74 33.44
C ASN A 12 -9.84 -19.32 34.84
N GLN A 13 -11.00 -19.83 35.25
CA GLN A 13 -11.70 -19.45 36.49
C GLN A 13 -10.97 -19.77 37.80
N GLN A 14 -9.80 -20.44 37.76
CA GLN A 14 -9.05 -20.87 38.94
C GLN A 14 -7.90 -19.91 39.34
N THR A 15 -7.56 -18.91 38.52
CA THR A 15 -6.51 -17.92 38.81
C THR A 15 -7.11 -16.51 38.81
N SER A 16 -7.94 -16.23 39.82
CA SER A 16 -8.57 -14.92 40.05
C SER A 16 -7.62 -13.85 40.62
N THR A 17 -6.31 -14.11 40.64
CA THR A 17 -5.31 -13.13 41.08
C THR A 17 -4.18 -13.07 40.06
N LEU A 18 -4.03 -11.88 39.45
CA LEU A 18 -2.99 -11.42 38.51
C LEU A 18 -3.30 -11.61 37.00
N GLN A 19 -3.95 -10.57 36.44
CA GLN A 19 -4.01 -10.14 35.03
C GLN A 19 -3.83 -11.19 33.93
N HIS A 20 -4.93 -11.78 33.45
CA HIS A 20 -4.99 -12.42 32.13
C HIS A 20 -5.47 -11.37 31.11
N GLY A 21 -4.53 -10.72 30.43
CA GLY A 21 -4.79 -9.64 29.47
C GLY A 21 -4.16 -9.91 28.10
N ILE A 22 -4.53 -9.09 27.12
CA ILE A 22 -3.96 -9.07 25.77
C ILE A 22 -2.43 -8.99 25.89
N GLN A 23 -1.69 -9.84 25.17
CA GLN A 23 -0.22 -9.84 25.20
C GLN A 23 0.38 -9.74 23.80
N PRO A 24 1.53 -9.07 23.61
CA PRO A 24 2.24 -9.07 22.34
C PRO A 24 2.74 -10.48 21.99
N ASN A 25 2.56 -10.87 20.74
CA ASN A 25 3.11 -12.11 20.18
C ASN A 25 4.56 -11.88 19.69
N LEU A 26 5.40 -11.34 20.57
CA LEU A 26 6.79 -10.97 20.29
C LEU A 26 7.69 -11.59 21.36
N ASP A 27 8.85 -12.09 20.96
CA ASP A 27 9.85 -12.53 21.93
C ASP A 27 10.40 -11.32 22.68
N VAL A 28 10.15 -11.27 23.99
CA VAL A 28 10.47 -10.12 24.85
C VAL A 28 11.97 -9.82 24.83
N LYS A 29 12.83 -10.84 24.86
CA LYS A 29 14.29 -10.65 24.86
C LYS A 29 14.74 -10.02 23.54
N LEU A 30 14.15 -10.44 22.43
CA LEU A 30 14.45 -9.90 21.12
C LEU A 30 14.04 -8.44 20.99
N VAL A 31 12.84 -8.06 21.45
CA VAL A 31 12.37 -6.66 21.34
C VAL A 31 13.07 -5.73 22.31
N GLU A 32 13.45 -6.20 23.50
CA GLU A 32 14.28 -5.43 24.44
C GLU A 32 15.67 -5.18 23.87
N GLN A 33 16.28 -6.19 23.24
CA GLN A 33 17.56 -6.02 22.56
C GLN A 33 17.44 -5.06 21.36
N LEU A 34 16.34 -5.12 20.61
CA LEU A 34 16.08 -4.22 19.49
C LEU A 34 16.00 -2.78 19.98
N ALA A 35 15.22 -2.55 21.04
CA ALA A 35 15.08 -1.23 21.65
C ALA A 35 16.44 -0.68 22.08
N LYS A 36 17.23 -1.48 22.81
CA LYS A 36 18.57 -1.09 23.26
C LYS A 36 19.50 -0.71 22.11
N ASP A 37 19.48 -1.48 21.02
CA ASP A 37 20.34 -1.28 19.85
C ASP A 37 20.06 0.04 19.11
N VAL A 38 18.88 0.64 19.32
CA VAL A 38 18.49 1.96 18.78
C VAL A 38 18.29 3.02 19.87
N GLY A 39 18.73 2.77 21.11
CA GLY A 39 18.62 3.75 22.20
C GLY A 39 17.19 4.02 22.67
N LEU A 40 16.27 3.07 22.47
CA LEU A 40 14.88 3.12 22.96
C LEU A 40 14.68 2.17 24.16
N THR A 41 13.55 2.30 24.84
CA THR A 41 13.10 1.39 25.89
C THR A 41 11.83 0.68 25.46
N TYR A 42 11.79 -0.65 25.47
CA TYR A 42 10.57 -1.40 25.14
C TYR A 42 9.53 -1.28 26.25
N SER A 43 8.27 -1.05 25.88
CA SER A 43 7.14 -1.04 26.81
C SER A 43 5.87 -1.52 26.13
N PHE A 44 5.00 -2.17 26.89
CA PHE A 44 3.68 -2.55 26.44
C PHE A 44 2.64 -2.26 27.54
N LYS A 45 1.51 -1.69 27.11
CA LYS A 45 0.34 -1.43 27.94
C LYS A 45 -0.92 -1.88 27.17
N PRO A 46 -1.76 -2.78 27.72
CA PRO A 46 -2.96 -3.27 27.03
C PRO A 46 -3.95 -2.19 26.60
N GLU A 47 -3.97 -1.04 27.26
CA GLU A 47 -4.80 0.13 26.91
C GLU A 47 -4.29 0.92 25.70
N ALA A 48 -3.07 0.63 25.23
CA ALA A 48 -2.35 1.38 24.21
C ALA A 48 -2.04 0.56 22.93
N LEU A 49 -2.89 -0.42 22.58
CA LEU A 49 -2.62 -1.39 21.49
C LEU A 49 -2.33 -0.76 20.13
N PHE A 50 -2.92 0.41 19.86
CA PHE A 50 -2.85 1.11 18.59
C PHE A 50 -1.86 2.30 18.62
N GLU A 51 -1.20 2.52 19.74
CA GLU A 51 -0.17 3.56 19.85
C GLU A 51 1.13 3.12 19.15
N HIS A 52 1.82 4.08 18.54
CA HIS A 52 3.10 3.90 17.85
C HIS A 52 3.87 5.23 17.80
N GLY A 53 5.18 5.17 17.56
CA GLY A 53 6.03 6.34 17.28
C GLY A 53 6.29 7.28 18.45
N ARG A 54 6.16 6.82 19.71
CA ARG A 54 6.19 7.71 20.89
C ARG A 54 7.57 7.85 21.54
N GLY A 55 8.13 9.05 21.45
CA GLY A 55 9.31 9.47 22.21
C GLY A 55 10.43 8.42 22.22
N ASN A 56 10.90 8.09 23.42
CA ASN A 56 11.97 7.08 23.62
C ASN A 56 11.43 5.67 23.92
N VAL A 57 10.16 5.40 23.64
CA VAL A 57 9.50 4.12 23.93
C VAL A 57 9.27 3.32 22.64
N LEU A 58 9.78 2.09 22.59
CA LEU A 58 9.46 1.13 21.53
C LEU A 58 8.18 0.38 21.92
N LEU A 59 7.16 0.45 21.07
CA LEU A 59 5.88 -0.25 21.25
C LEU A 59 5.78 -1.48 20.32
N PRO A 60 4.94 -2.49 20.62
CA PRO A 60 4.76 -3.64 19.74
C PRO A 60 4.39 -3.27 18.30
N LEU A 61 3.56 -2.23 18.15
CA LEU A 61 3.14 -1.76 16.84
C LEU A 61 4.27 -1.10 16.05
N ASP A 62 5.25 -0.49 16.73
CA ASP A 62 6.48 0.00 16.08
C ASP A 62 7.27 -1.16 15.46
N VAL A 63 7.34 -2.31 16.14
CA VAL A 63 8.03 -3.50 15.62
C VAL A 63 7.32 -4.02 14.37
N LEU A 64 5.99 -4.10 14.40
CA LEU A 64 5.21 -4.48 13.22
C LEU A 64 5.43 -3.49 12.06
N ASP A 65 5.34 -2.19 12.32
CA ASP A 65 5.50 -1.16 11.31
C ASP A 65 6.91 -1.16 10.72
N TYR A 66 7.95 -1.33 11.55
CA TYR A 66 9.33 -1.50 11.08
C TYR A 66 9.48 -2.70 10.14
N CYS A 67 8.99 -3.89 10.56
CA CYS A 67 8.99 -5.08 9.71
C CYS A 67 8.22 -4.83 8.41
N TYR A 68 7.09 -4.11 8.48
CA TYR A 68 6.28 -3.77 7.32
C TYR A 68 7.04 -2.90 6.33
N ALA A 69 7.77 -1.89 6.81
CA ALA A 69 8.61 -1.04 5.97
C ALA A 69 9.71 -1.86 5.26
N VAL A 70 10.50 -2.64 6.02
CA VAL A 70 11.57 -3.48 5.46
C VAL A 70 11.03 -4.43 4.39
N LEU A 71 9.90 -5.11 4.66
CA LEU A 71 9.31 -6.04 3.71
C LEU A 71 8.71 -5.35 2.49
N HIS A 72 8.56 -4.03 2.49
CA HIS A 72 8.11 -3.23 1.36
C HIS A 72 9.24 -2.54 0.60
N SER A 73 10.48 -2.54 1.09
CA SER A 73 11.64 -2.03 0.37
C SER A 73 11.90 -2.82 -0.93
N PRO A 74 11.86 -2.18 -2.11
CA PRO A 74 12.31 -2.79 -3.36
C PRO A 74 13.75 -3.30 -3.28
N ALA A 75 14.68 -2.50 -2.73
CA ALA A 75 16.08 -2.88 -2.58
C ALA A 75 16.26 -4.16 -1.73
N TYR A 76 15.56 -4.28 -0.61
CA TYR A 76 15.57 -5.48 0.24
C TYR A 76 15.00 -6.69 -0.52
N ARG A 77 13.86 -6.53 -1.19
CA ARG A 77 13.21 -7.61 -1.95
C ARG A 77 14.10 -8.14 -3.06
N GLU A 78 14.82 -7.27 -3.77
CA GLU A 78 15.73 -7.69 -4.83
C GLU A 78 16.99 -8.35 -4.27
N LYS A 79 17.61 -7.76 -3.23
CA LYS A 79 18.82 -8.32 -2.58
C LYS A 79 18.60 -9.73 -2.02
N TYR A 80 17.42 -10.02 -1.47
CA TYR A 80 17.11 -11.30 -0.81
C TYR A 80 16.13 -12.19 -1.60
N LYS A 81 15.87 -11.86 -2.87
CA LYS A 81 14.84 -12.50 -3.72
C LYS A 81 14.84 -14.02 -3.71
N GLU A 82 16.02 -14.64 -3.84
CA GLU A 82 16.13 -16.11 -3.88
C GLU A 82 15.79 -16.74 -2.52
N PHE A 83 16.16 -16.10 -1.41
CA PHE A 83 15.81 -16.57 -0.07
C PHE A 83 14.31 -16.39 0.22
N LEU A 84 13.74 -15.26 -0.20
CA LEU A 84 12.31 -14.95 0.00
C LEU A 84 11.37 -15.92 -0.73
N LYS A 85 11.86 -16.63 -1.76
CA LYS A 85 11.12 -17.69 -2.46
C LYS A 85 11.07 -19.01 -1.71
N SER A 86 12.03 -19.27 -0.82
CA SER A 86 12.26 -20.60 -0.25
C SER A 86 12.15 -20.67 1.28
N ASP A 87 12.29 -19.56 1.99
CA ASP A 87 12.24 -19.52 3.46
C ASP A 87 11.54 -18.24 3.97
N PHE A 88 11.26 -18.18 5.27
CA PHE A 88 10.68 -16.99 5.89
C PHE A 88 11.61 -15.78 5.77
N PRO A 89 11.06 -14.57 5.53
CA PRO A 89 11.86 -13.35 5.46
C PRO A 89 12.63 -13.09 6.75
N ARG A 90 13.89 -12.67 6.64
CA ARG A 90 14.75 -12.29 7.77
C ARG A 90 14.92 -10.78 7.80
N ILE A 91 14.30 -10.14 8.79
CA ILE A 91 14.35 -8.68 8.93
C ILE A 91 15.73 -8.26 9.45
N PRO A 92 16.44 -7.31 8.79
CA PRO A 92 17.70 -6.78 9.29
C PRO A 92 17.51 -6.14 10.66
N TYR A 93 18.48 -6.34 11.54
CA TYR A 93 18.44 -5.69 12.84
C TYR A 93 18.74 -4.20 12.67
N PRO A 94 18.05 -3.28 13.39
CA PRO A 94 18.24 -1.85 13.20
C PRO A 94 19.68 -1.35 13.32
N LYS A 95 20.50 -1.98 14.18
CA LYS A 95 21.93 -1.64 14.30
C LYS A 95 22.76 -1.93 13.05
N ASP A 96 22.28 -2.84 12.21
CA ASP A 96 22.96 -3.32 11.00
C ASP A 96 22.46 -2.59 9.74
N LEU A 97 21.47 -1.70 9.88
CA LEU A 97 21.01 -0.84 8.81
C LEU A 97 22.17 -0.01 8.27
N ALA A 98 22.26 0.06 6.93
CA ALA A 98 23.19 0.96 6.27
C ALA A 98 22.75 2.40 6.58
N ILE A 99 23.67 3.24 7.07
CA ILE A 99 23.45 4.68 7.15
C ILE A 99 24.07 5.30 5.90
N PRO A 100 23.27 5.84 4.95
CA PRO A 100 23.81 6.44 3.75
C PRO A 100 24.85 7.52 4.09
N GLY A 101 26.08 7.32 3.63
CA GLY A 101 27.17 8.29 3.71
C GLY A 101 27.90 8.44 5.05
N GLN A 102 27.70 7.58 6.07
CA GLN A 102 28.34 7.76 7.40
C GLN A 102 28.70 6.48 8.17
N ALA A 103 29.56 6.63 9.20
CA ALA A 103 30.06 5.55 10.06
C ALA A 103 29.00 5.01 11.05
N ARG A 104 29.04 3.69 11.26
CA ARG A 104 28.06 2.81 11.94
C ARG A 104 27.67 3.11 13.41
N ASN A 105 28.24 4.13 14.07
CA ASN A 105 28.33 4.14 15.54
C ASN A 105 27.52 5.23 16.27
N ASP A 106 26.66 5.99 15.60
CA ASP A 106 25.78 6.99 16.26
C ASP A 106 24.41 6.38 16.60
N ILE A 107 24.19 6.09 17.89
CA ILE A 107 22.94 5.50 18.42
C ILE A 107 21.75 6.45 18.19
N GLY A 108 21.95 7.77 18.27
CA GLY A 108 20.89 8.74 18.04
C GLY A 108 20.37 8.69 16.60
N LYS A 109 21.29 8.65 15.63
CA LYS A 109 20.93 8.51 14.21
C LYS A 109 20.26 7.19 13.87
N LYS A 110 20.66 6.10 14.55
CA LYS A 110 19.97 4.81 14.41
C LYS A 110 18.53 4.87 14.92
N ALA A 111 18.30 5.57 16.03
CA ALA A 111 16.96 5.83 16.53
C ALA A 111 16.12 6.60 15.50
N GLU A 112 16.69 7.66 14.91
CA GLU A 112 16.02 8.48 13.88
C GLU A 112 15.70 7.66 12.63
N GLN A 113 16.65 6.90 12.11
CA GLN A 113 16.46 6.03 10.94
C GLN A 113 15.40 4.96 11.22
N PHE A 114 15.48 4.28 12.37
CA PHE A 114 14.47 3.31 12.79
C PHE A 114 13.08 3.96 12.88
N ARG A 115 12.97 5.14 13.49
CA ARG A 115 11.70 5.88 13.60
C ARG A 115 11.16 6.33 12.25
N ALA A 116 12.03 6.72 11.31
CA ALA A 116 11.63 7.04 9.95
C ALA A 116 11.02 5.81 9.26
N LEU A 117 11.66 4.63 9.38
CA LEU A 117 11.13 3.38 8.85
C LEU A 117 9.81 2.98 9.50
N VAL A 118 9.68 3.10 10.84
CA VAL A 118 8.42 2.88 11.56
C VAL A 118 7.31 3.78 11.01
N LYS A 119 7.59 5.07 10.79
CA LYS A 119 6.59 6.01 10.25
C LYS A 119 6.13 5.61 8.84
N LEU A 120 7.06 5.23 7.97
CA LEU A 120 6.75 4.79 6.61
C LEU A 120 5.99 3.46 6.59
N GLY A 121 6.38 2.51 7.45
CA GLY A 121 5.69 1.25 7.64
C GLY A 121 4.25 1.43 8.15
N ALA A 122 4.04 2.34 9.10
CA ALA A 122 2.72 2.70 9.57
C ALA A 122 1.86 3.32 8.46
N ARG A 123 2.46 4.17 7.61
CA ARG A 123 1.78 4.75 6.44
C ARG A 123 1.35 3.66 5.46
N LEU A 124 2.24 2.73 5.12
CA LEU A 124 1.92 1.56 4.29
C LEU A 124 0.79 0.72 4.88
N ARG A 125 0.84 0.42 6.18
CA ARG A 125 -0.21 -0.35 6.86
C ARG A 125 -1.55 0.36 6.77
N LYS A 126 -1.61 1.66 7.09
CA LYS A 126 -2.84 2.46 6.98
C LYS A 126 -3.37 2.54 5.55
N LEU A 127 -2.49 2.68 4.55
CA LEU A 127 -2.88 2.64 3.13
C LEU A 127 -3.53 1.29 2.78
N HIS A 128 -2.95 0.18 3.22
CA HIS A 128 -3.46 -1.16 2.91
C HIS A 128 -4.72 -1.55 3.71
N LEU A 129 -4.97 -0.89 4.84
CA LEU A 129 -6.24 -0.96 5.55
C LEU A 129 -7.29 0.02 5.00
N LEU A 130 -6.92 0.89 4.05
CA LEU A 130 -7.73 2.01 3.55
C LEU A 130 -8.15 3.00 4.66
N GLU A 131 -7.29 3.16 5.67
CA GLU A 131 -7.48 4.04 6.84
C GLU A 131 -6.55 5.27 6.82
N ALA A 132 -5.81 5.48 5.73
CA ALA A 132 -4.98 6.67 5.58
C ALA A 132 -5.86 7.94 5.54
N GLU A 133 -5.40 9.02 6.19
CA GLU A 133 -6.17 10.27 6.31
C GLU A 133 -6.52 10.90 4.95
N ASP A 134 -5.67 10.69 3.94
CA ASP A 134 -5.84 11.20 2.58
C ASP A 134 -6.42 10.16 1.60
N ILE A 135 -6.94 9.03 2.10
CA ILE A 135 -7.42 7.94 1.23
C ILE A 135 -8.59 8.34 0.33
N ASP A 136 -9.38 9.31 0.78
CA ASP A 136 -10.53 9.86 0.03
C ASP A 136 -10.15 11.03 -0.91
N GLN A 137 -8.87 11.42 -0.94
CA GLN A 137 -8.36 12.37 -1.94
C GLN A 137 -8.05 11.60 -3.23
N TYR A 138 -9.11 11.19 -3.94
CA TYR A 138 -9.00 10.37 -5.14
C TYR A 138 -8.15 11.03 -6.21
N ILE A 139 -7.29 10.22 -6.85
CA ILE A 139 -6.52 10.64 -8.03
C ILE A 139 -7.24 10.34 -9.34
N THR A 140 -8.33 9.57 -9.27
CA THR A 140 -9.15 9.15 -10.40
C THR A 140 -10.50 9.83 -10.37
N THR A 141 -11.18 9.84 -11.52
CA THR A 141 -12.59 10.24 -11.63
C THR A 141 -13.40 9.12 -12.27
N TYR A 142 -14.71 9.13 -12.05
CA TYR A 142 -15.66 8.22 -12.69
C TYR A 142 -16.75 9.04 -13.40
N PRO A 143 -16.47 9.58 -14.60
CA PRO A 143 -17.22 10.70 -15.16
C PRO A 143 -18.50 10.31 -15.91
N LYS A 144 -18.65 9.05 -16.32
CA LYS A 144 -19.76 8.60 -17.17
C LYS A 144 -20.84 7.89 -16.35
N PRO A 145 -22.06 8.44 -16.26
CA PRO A 145 -23.18 7.73 -15.65
C PRO A 145 -23.59 6.53 -16.51
N GLY A 146 -24.31 5.59 -15.93
CA GLY A 146 -24.75 4.37 -16.61
C GLY A 146 -25.19 3.30 -15.62
N ASP A 147 -25.30 2.07 -16.10
CA ASP A 147 -25.74 0.93 -15.29
C ASP A 147 -24.67 0.39 -14.35
N ASN A 148 -23.41 0.83 -14.49
CA ASN A 148 -22.25 0.39 -13.72
C ASN A 148 -21.98 -1.12 -13.75
N THR A 149 -22.46 -1.83 -14.78
CA THR A 149 -22.22 -3.27 -14.92
C THR A 149 -20.82 -3.51 -15.48
N VAL A 150 -20.03 -4.34 -14.79
CA VAL A 150 -18.69 -4.72 -15.26
C VAL A 150 -18.80 -5.82 -16.31
N THR A 151 -18.75 -5.46 -17.59
CA THR A 151 -18.84 -6.40 -18.71
C THR A 151 -17.53 -6.53 -19.49
N ARG A 152 -16.59 -5.58 -19.34
CA ARG A 152 -15.32 -5.56 -20.08
C ARG A 152 -14.49 -6.79 -19.74
N LYS A 153 -14.23 -7.62 -20.76
CA LYS A 153 -13.39 -8.81 -20.62
C LYS A 153 -11.92 -8.41 -20.66
N MET A 154 -11.22 -8.59 -19.54
CA MET A 154 -9.79 -8.37 -19.45
C MET A 154 -9.03 -9.62 -19.93
N THR A 155 -8.21 -9.47 -20.97
CA THR A 155 -7.41 -10.55 -21.56
C THR A 155 -5.95 -10.12 -21.69
N LYS A 156 -5.04 -11.04 -22.04
CA LYS A 156 -3.63 -10.68 -22.29
C LYS A 156 -3.46 -9.63 -23.41
N ALA A 157 -4.39 -9.56 -24.37
CA ALA A 157 -4.35 -8.60 -25.48
C ALA A 157 -5.18 -7.33 -25.24
N SER A 158 -6.11 -7.37 -24.28
CA SER A 158 -6.90 -6.22 -23.83
C SER A 158 -6.81 -6.18 -22.31
N ILE A 159 -5.72 -5.59 -21.83
CA ILE A 159 -5.39 -5.58 -20.40
C ILE A 159 -6.38 -4.77 -19.56
N GLY A 160 -7.29 -4.00 -20.19
CA GLY A 160 -8.37 -3.25 -19.53
C GLY A 160 -8.00 -1.82 -19.13
N TRP A 161 -6.79 -1.37 -19.52
CA TRP A 161 -6.31 -0.01 -19.36
C TRP A 161 -5.93 0.55 -20.74
N GLU A 162 -6.30 1.80 -21.00
CA GLU A 162 -6.03 2.51 -22.25
C GLU A 162 -5.47 3.89 -21.95
N ARG A 163 -4.37 4.26 -22.59
CA ARG A 163 -3.72 5.57 -22.36
C ARG A 163 -4.68 6.72 -22.68
N THR A 164 -4.75 7.71 -21.80
CA THR A 164 -5.54 8.92 -22.05
C THR A 164 -4.90 9.68 -23.21
N PRO A 165 -5.62 9.97 -24.30
CA PRO A 165 -5.02 10.61 -25.45
C PRO A 165 -4.53 12.02 -25.08
N ALA A 166 -3.34 12.36 -25.57
CA ALA A 166 -2.83 13.72 -25.51
C ALA A 166 -3.79 14.68 -26.25
N PRO A 167 -3.78 16.00 -25.94
CA PRO A 167 -4.69 16.98 -26.55
C PRO A 167 -4.71 16.98 -28.08
N ASN A 168 -3.64 16.49 -28.72
CA ASN A 168 -3.53 16.43 -30.18
C ASN A 168 -3.74 15.00 -30.68
N GLY A 169 -5.01 14.64 -30.88
CA GLY A 169 -5.44 13.91 -32.07
C GLY A 169 -4.82 12.54 -32.32
N SER A 170 -5.01 11.61 -31.39
CA SER A 170 -5.13 10.18 -31.74
C SER A 170 -6.41 9.67 -31.09
N VAL A 171 -7.51 9.81 -31.82
CA VAL A 171 -8.76 9.12 -31.49
C VAL A 171 -8.52 7.64 -31.73
N ILE A 172 -8.13 6.91 -30.70
CA ILE A 172 -8.08 5.44 -30.76
C ILE A 172 -9.52 4.94 -30.56
N PRO A 173 -9.98 3.94 -31.35
CA PRO A 173 -11.36 3.48 -31.27
C PRO A 173 -11.60 2.83 -29.91
N GLY A 174 -12.72 3.18 -29.27
CA GLY A 174 -13.34 2.23 -28.37
C GLY A 174 -13.79 1.01 -29.18
N PRO A 175 -14.31 -0.05 -28.54
CA PRO A 175 -14.95 -1.11 -29.29
C PRO A 175 -16.14 -0.48 -30.05
N ASP A 176 -15.98 -0.38 -31.36
CA ASP A 176 -16.91 0.19 -32.35
C ASP A 176 -16.82 1.72 -32.62
N PRO A 177 -16.32 2.14 -33.81
CA PRO A 177 -16.34 3.53 -34.27
C PRO A 177 -17.73 4.08 -34.61
N GLU A 178 -18.73 3.22 -34.87
CA GLU A 178 -20.00 3.65 -35.49
C GLU A 178 -21.06 4.19 -34.51
N SER A 179 -20.84 4.10 -33.20
CA SER A 179 -21.86 4.43 -32.18
C SER A 179 -21.74 5.86 -31.57
N ARG A 180 -20.77 6.68 -32.00
CA ARG A 180 -20.46 7.96 -31.33
C ARG A 180 -21.40 9.10 -31.74
N LYS A 181 -22.11 9.69 -30.77
CA LYS A 181 -22.80 10.98 -30.92
C LYS A 181 -21.89 12.15 -30.51
N ALA A 182 -21.88 13.22 -31.30
CA ALA A 182 -21.03 14.41 -31.14
C ALA A 182 -21.33 15.28 -29.88
N SER A 183 -22.25 14.89 -29.01
CA SER A 183 -22.71 15.68 -27.87
C SER A 183 -21.94 15.44 -26.56
N ASP A 184 -20.87 14.63 -26.61
CA ASP A 184 -20.15 14.14 -25.43
C ASP A 184 -18.88 14.94 -25.07
N GLU A 185 -18.61 16.04 -25.78
CA GLU A 185 -17.47 16.92 -25.50
C GLU A 185 -17.80 17.93 -24.39
N ILE A 186 -17.24 17.73 -23.20
CA ILE A 186 -17.18 18.75 -22.14
C ILE A 186 -15.98 19.67 -22.44
N PRO A 187 -16.15 20.97 -22.74
CA PRO A 187 -15.03 21.86 -23.05
C PRO A 187 -14.28 22.28 -21.78
N GLY A 188 -12.94 22.37 -21.82
CA GLY A 188 -12.21 23.33 -20.98
C GLY A 188 -11.23 22.83 -19.90
N ARG A 189 -10.77 21.58 -19.91
CA ARG A 189 -9.54 21.22 -19.18
C ARG A 189 -8.61 20.45 -20.11
N ALA A 190 -7.43 21.01 -20.39
CA ALA A 190 -6.33 20.24 -20.96
C ALA A 190 -6.09 19.04 -20.03
N ARG A 191 -6.54 17.85 -20.44
CA ARG A 191 -6.35 16.64 -19.67
C ARG A 191 -4.88 16.25 -19.84
N ASN A 192 -4.13 16.33 -18.75
CA ASN A 192 -2.72 15.96 -18.75
C ASN A 192 -2.65 14.45 -18.96
N ASP A 193 -1.93 13.98 -19.98
CA ASP A 193 -1.72 12.55 -20.25
C ASP A 193 -0.70 11.94 -19.28
N LYS A 194 -0.17 12.76 -18.37
CA LYS A 194 0.77 12.40 -17.33
C LYS A 194 0.38 12.97 -15.97
N ASN A 195 0.77 12.29 -14.90
CA ASN A 195 0.67 12.85 -13.55
C ASN A 195 1.81 13.84 -13.25
N ARG A 196 1.86 14.39 -12.02
CA ARG A 196 2.90 15.34 -11.59
C ARG A 196 4.32 14.76 -11.65
N SER A 197 4.47 13.45 -11.57
CA SER A 197 5.73 12.73 -11.65
C SER A 197 6.12 12.36 -13.09
N GLY A 198 5.28 12.70 -14.08
CA GLY A 198 5.51 12.39 -15.49
C GLY A 198 5.04 11.00 -15.92
N GLU A 199 4.37 10.25 -15.05
CA GLU A 199 3.89 8.89 -15.36
C GLU A 199 2.66 8.93 -16.26
N PRO A 200 2.55 8.04 -17.27
CA PRO A 200 1.37 7.95 -18.13
C PRO A 200 0.09 7.71 -17.34
N LEU A 201 -0.94 8.48 -17.66
CA LEU A 201 -2.30 8.30 -17.16
C LEU A 201 -3.19 7.66 -18.22
N GLY A 202 -4.15 6.86 -17.77
CA GLY A 202 -5.09 6.18 -18.64
C GLY A 202 -6.44 5.94 -18.01
N ARG A 203 -7.29 5.31 -18.81
CA ARG A 203 -8.66 4.92 -18.51
C ARG A 203 -8.72 3.43 -18.24
N VAL A 204 -9.40 3.05 -17.17
CA VAL A 204 -9.76 1.67 -16.87
C VAL A 204 -11.23 1.48 -17.18
N TRP A 205 -11.52 0.77 -18.27
CA TRP A 205 -12.88 0.53 -18.73
C TRP A 205 -13.53 -0.63 -17.97
N ILE A 206 -14.76 -0.42 -17.48
CA ILE A 206 -15.55 -1.49 -16.88
C ILE A 206 -16.57 -2.08 -17.85
N ASN A 207 -16.98 -1.31 -18.86
CA ASN A 207 -17.80 -1.69 -20.00
C ASN A 207 -17.46 -0.77 -21.19
N ASP A 208 -18.30 -0.70 -22.21
CA ASP A 208 -18.00 0.07 -23.44
C ASP A 208 -18.23 1.59 -23.27
N GLU A 209 -18.92 2.01 -22.21
CA GLU A 209 -19.32 3.41 -21.97
C GLU A 209 -18.66 4.03 -20.73
N GLN A 210 -18.39 3.21 -19.71
CA GLN A 210 -18.02 3.66 -18.37
C GLN A 210 -16.61 3.21 -17.99
N TYR A 211 -15.88 4.12 -17.35
CA TYR A 211 -14.47 3.95 -17.02
C TYR A 211 -14.04 4.81 -15.85
N PHE A 212 -12.96 4.40 -15.19
CA PHE A 212 -12.19 5.24 -14.27
C PHE A 212 -11.12 6.00 -15.06
N ASP A 213 -11.14 7.33 -15.03
CA ASP A 213 -10.15 8.18 -15.69
C ASP A 213 -9.01 8.55 -14.74
N GLY A 214 -7.81 8.79 -15.27
CA GLY A 214 -6.64 9.24 -14.50
C GLY A 214 -5.93 8.14 -13.71
N VAL A 215 -6.05 6.88 -14.13
CA VAL A 215 -5.35 5.75 -13.49
C VAL A 215 -3.90 5.71 -13.99
N PRO A 216 -2.88 5.80 -13.13
CA PRO A 216 -1.48 5.65 -13.56
C PRO A 216 -1.20 4.24 -14.07
N GLU A 217 -0.42 4.12 -15.15
CA GLU A 217 -0.03 2.83 -15.74
C GLU A 217 0.72 1.95 -14.72
N ALA A 218 1.66 2.54 -13.98
CA ALA A 218 2.42 1.83 -12.94
C ALA A 218 1.50 1.24 -11.86
N THR A 219 0.42 1.95 -11.49
CA THR A 219 -0.60 1.45 -10.54
C THR A 219 -1.41 0.30 -11.11
N TRP A 220 -1.75 0.38 -12.40
CA TRP A 220 -2.47 -0.69 -13.10
C TRP A 220 -1.66 -1.97 -13.19
N GLU A 221 -0.36 -1.84 -13.45
CA GLU A 221 0.56 -2.95 -13.61
C GLU A 221 1.15 -3.46 -12.28
N PHE A 222 0.91 -2.78 -11.17
CA PHE A 222 1.50 -3.08 -9.87
C PHE A 222 1.11 -4.46 -9.32
N TYR A 223 2.12 -5.26 -8.96
CA TYR A 223 1.95 -6.60 -8.40
C TYR A 223 2.04 -6.63 -6.88
N ILE A 224 1.14 -7.40 -6.25
CA ILE A 224 1.26 -7.86 -4.87
C ILE A 224 1.23 -9.38 -4.89
N GLY A 225 2.39 -10.00 -4.62
CA GLY A 225 2.57 -11.43 -4.80
C GLY A 225 2.38 -11.81 -6.28
N GLY A 226 1.49 -12.77 -6.55
CA GLY A 226 1.26 -13.31 -7.90
C GLY A 226 0.18 -12.60 -8.73
N TYR A 227 -0.41 -11.50 -8.26
CA TYR A 227 -1.53 -10.84 -8.94
C TYR A 227 -1.46 -9.31 -8.87
N GLN A 228 -2.20 -8.67 -9.77
CA GLN A 228 -2.35 -7.22 -9.87
C GLN A 228 -3.67 -6.80 -9.19
N PRO A 229 -3.65 -6.15 -8.01
CA PRO A 229 -4.86 -5.91 -7.23
C PRO A 229 -5.91 -5.07 -7.97
N ALA A 230 -5.47 -4.01 -8.68
CA ALA A 230 -6.35 -3.15 -9.46
C ALA A 230 -7.12 -3.93 -10.53
N GLN A 231 -6.45 -4.86 -11.22
CA GLN A 231 -7.09 -5.71 -12.22
C GLN A 231 -7.96 -6.79 -11.59
N LYS A 232 -7.45 -7.47 -10.55
CA LYS A 232 -8.14 -8.58 -9.91
C LYS A 232 -9.50 -8.15 -9.35
N TRP A 233 -9.56 -6.97 -8.72
CA TRP A 233 -10.79 -6.47 -8.11
C TRP A 233 -11.94 -6.33 -9.12
N LEU A 234 -11.64 -5.87 -10.34
CA LEU A 234 -12.60 -5.77 -11.44
C LEU A 234 -12.94 -7.15 -12.03
N LYS A 235 -11.93 -8.02 -12.24
CA LYS A 235 -12.14 -9.40 -12.73
C LYS A 235 -13.08 -10.19 -11.82
N ASP A 236 -12.93 -10.06 -10.51
CA ASP A 236 -13.78 -10.72 -9.50
C ASP A 236 -15.22 -10.17 -9.47
N ARG A 237 -15.48 -9.05 -10.16
CA ARG A 237 -16.77 -8.37 -10.22
C ARG A 237 -17.41 -8.39 -11.60
N ARG A 238 -16.89 -9.22 -12.51
CA ARG A 238 -17.49 -9.42 -13.83
C ARG A 238 -18.96 -9.82 -13.70
N ASP A 239 -19.77 -9.26 -14.59
CA ASP A 239 -21.23 -9.44 -14.69
C ASP A 239 -22.00 -8.94 -13.45
N ARG A 240 -21.36 -8.11 -12.61
CA ARG A 240 -22.00 -7.44 -11.47
C ARG A 240 -22.11 -5.94 -11.71
N GLN A 241 -23.20 -5.38 -11.22
CA GLN A 241 -23.39 -3.93 -11.11
C GLN A 241 -22.63 -3.39 -9.90
N LEU A 242 -21.81 -2.35 -10.10
CA LEU A 242 -21.11 -1.64 -9.03
C LEU A 242 -22.03 -0.63 -8.36
N SER A 243 -22.08 -0.68 -7.03
CA SER A 243 -22.70 0.38 -6.22
C SER A 243 -21.81 1.63 -6.17
N PHE A 244 -22.36 2.74 -5.68
CA PHE A 244 -21.56 3.94 -5.40
C PHE A 244 -20.43 3.66 -4.39
N ASP A 245 -20.67 2.78 -3.41
CA ASP A 245 -19.65 2.38 -2.45
C ASP A 245 -18.56 1.53 -3.10
N ASP A 246 -18.90 0.65 -4.03
CA ASP A 246 -17.94 -0.12 -4.82
C ASP A 246 -17.05 0.80 -5.67
N ILE A 247 -17.64 1.80 -6.33
CA ILE A 247 -16.90 2.79 -7.14
C ILE A 247 -15.92 3.56 -6.25
N ARG A 248 -16.38 4.13 -5.12
CA ARG A 248 -15.51 4.85 -4.18
C ARG A 248 -14.42 3.95 -3.62
N HIS A 249 -14.77 2.72 -3.24
CA HIS A 249 -13.83 1.74 -2.72
C HIS A 249 -12.75 1.41 -3.76
N TYR A 250 -13.11 1.26 -5.03
CA TYR A 250 -12.13 1.04 -6.09
C TYR A 250 -11.20 2.25 -6.28
N GLN A 251 -11.73 3.48 -6.20
CA GLN A 251 -10.89 4.69 -6.24
C GLN A 251 -9.91 4.74 -5.06
N ARG A 252 -10.34 4.33 -3.85
CA ARG A 252 -9.47 4.18 -2.67
C ARG A 252 -8.37 3.14 -2.91
N ILE A 253 -8.68 2.00 -3.54
CA ILE A 253 -7.67 0.99 -3.91
C ILE A 253 -6.64 1.59 -4.86
N ILE A 254 -7.05 2.28 -5.92
CA ILE A 254 -6.11 2.91 -6.87
C ILE A 254 -5.23 3.95 -6.16
N LYS A 255 -5.81 4.79 -5.29
CA LYS A 255 -5.06 5.74 -4.46
C LYS A 255 -4.05 5.03 -3.56
N ALA A 256 -4.47 3.98 -2.84
CA ALA A 256 -3.60 3.21 -1.95
C ALA A 256 -2.40 2.61 -2.70
N LEU A 257 -2.64 1.93 -3.82
CA LEU A 257 -1.58 1.32 -4.62
C LEU A 257 -0.59 2.35 -5.21
N THR A 258 -1.09 3.53 -5.58
CA THR A 258 -0.25 4.64 -6.07
C THR A 258 0.64 5.19 -4.96
N GLU A 259 0.07 5.45 -3.78
CA GLU A 259 0.85 5.96 -2.65
C GLU A 259 1.81 4.91 -2.08
N THR A 260 1.44 3.63 -2.11
CA THR A 260 2.33 2.53 -1.71
C THR A 260 3.62 2.55 -2.50
N GLN A 261 3.58 2.75 -3.82
CA GLN A 261 4.79 2.84 -4.66
C GLN A 261 5.71 3.98 -4.22
N LYS A 262 5.16 5.16 -3.96
CA LYS A 262 5.94 6.31 -3.46
C LYS A 262 6.57 6.02 -2.10
N VAL A 263 5.81 5.43 -1.18
CA VAL A 263 6.33 5.10 0.15
C VAL A 263 7.41 4.02 0.09
N MET A 264 7.30 3.07 -0.85
CA MET A 264 8.35 2.06 -1.09
C MET A 264 9.68 2.72 -1.52
N GLU A 265 9.65 3.73 -2.38
CA GLU A 265 10.83 4.51 -2.75
C GLU A 265 11.38 5.33 -1.56
N GLU A 266 10.50 5.95 -0.78
CA GLU A 266 10.89 6.67 0.45
C GLU A 266 11.59 5.72 1.45
N VAL A 267 11.13 4.48 1.59
CA VAL A 267 11.76 3.46 2.45
C VAL A 267 13.18 3.14 1.97
N ASP A 268 13.37 2.93 0.66
CA ASP A 268 14.70 2.68 0.10
C ASP A 268 15.64 3.88 0.31
N GLY A 269 15.11 5.10 0.20
CA GLY A 269 15.86 6.33 0.49
C GLY A 269 16.33 6.45 1.94
N VAL A 270 15.58 5.89 2.90
CA VAL A 270 16.02 5.84 4.31
C VAL A 270 17.12 4.80 4.53
N GLY A 271 17.17 3.76 3.70
CA GLY A 271 18.21 2.72 3.73
C GLY A 271 17.86 1.57 4.65
N VAL A 272 17.59 0.39 4.06
CA VAL A 272 17.36 -0.86 4.81
C VAL A 272 18.38 -1.95 4.50
N VAL A 273 19.15 -1.79 3.42
CA VAL A 273 20.13 -2.77 2.90
C VAL A 273 21.33 -2.14 2.23
#